data_AF-A0A7K2E4A2-F1
#
_entry.id   AF-A0A7K2E4A2-F1
#
_cell.length_a   1.000
_cell.length_b   1.000
_cell.length_c   1.000
_cell.angle_alpha   90.00
_cell.angle_beta   90.00
_cell.angle_gamma   90.00
#
_symmetry.space_group_name_H-M   'P 1'
#
loop_
_entity.id
_entity.type
_entity.pdbx_description
1 polymer ?
#
loop_
_entity_poly.entity_id
_entity_poly.type
_entity_poly.pdbx_seq_one_letter_code
_entity_poly.pdbx_strand_id
1 'polypeptide(L)'
;MKYLGNSLADRIDTILTQNEITLAVASDQITQITTDLQDPYNYLKTVVVAFETLNIDKDEPAPGEVEASVMLPRSSINNSLRSLGAEFRELEQIFADVTELATGSRPSTSVRSIASSDFSVYLELAPEAAAFLAVAVERVIALYRNLLEIRRIRSEASAAGLSDDQLRGVDKHIAERMDQGVDETVDELFIEMAIAVSDDSRRNELKVSLRRSLSGVAARIDRGYQFDVRVGEILEDVDKGR
;
A
#
# COMPACT_ATOMS: atom_id res chain seq x y z
N MET A 1 25.58 -4.98 9.86
CA MET A 1 25.63 -5.57 8.50
C MET A 1 26.89 -5.06 7.80
N LYS A 2 28.02 -5.75 7.93
CA LYS A 2 29.32 -5.30 7.37
C LYS A 2 29.52 -5.72 5.90
N TYR A 3 28.61 -6.53 5.36
CA TYR A 3 28.77 -7.26 4.10
C TYR A 3 27.59 -7.07 3.14
N LEU A 4 26.80 -5.99 3.27
CA LEU A 4 25.61 -5.78 2.45
C LEU A 4 25.50 -4.34 1.94
N GLY A 5 25.01 -4.19 0.71
CA GLY A 5 24.73 -2.90 0.08
C GLY A 5 25.97 -2.00 -0.05
N ASN A 6 25.79 -0.70 0.18
CA ASN A 6 26.84 0.31 0.04
C ASN A 6 28.09 0.00 0.88
N SER A 7 27.92 -0.61 2.07
CA SER A 7 29.05 -0.95 2.93
C SER A 7 30.01 -1.99 2.32
N LEU A 8 29.50 -2.89 1.48
CA LEU A 8 30.31 -3.85 0.74
C LEU A 8 31.05 -3.16 -0.41
N ALA A 9 30.35 -2.29 -1.13
CA ALA A 9 30.93 -1.50 -2.23
C ALA A 9 32.07 -0.61 -1.74
N ASP A 10 31.85 0.16 -0.67
CA ASP A 10 32.86 1.04 -0.05
C ASP A 10 34.09 0.24 0.40
N ARG A 11 33.88 -0.98 0.90
CA ARG A 11 34.97 -1.85 1.33
C ARG A 11 35.78 -2.39 0.15
N ILE A 12 35.12 -2.77 -0.94
CA ILE A 12 35.82 -3.19 -2.17
C ILE A 12 36.60 -2.01 -2.74
N ASP A 13 36.01 -0.82 -2.80
CA ASP A 13 36.68 0.39 -3.27
C ASP A 13 37.89 0.76 -2.40
N THR A 14 37.74 0.63 -1.08
CA THR A 14 38.86 0.79 -0.13
C THR A 14 39.98 -0.22 -0.39
N ILE A 15 39.66 -1.49 -0.68
CA ILE A 15 40.67 -2.51 -1.01
C ILE A 15 41.40 -2.17 -2.31
N LEU A 16 40.67 -1.72 -3.34
CA LEU A 16 41.26 -1.38 -4.63
C LEU A 16 42.17 -0.15 -4.53
N THR A 17 41.73 0.91 -3.85
CA THR A 17 42.51 2.15 -3.64
C THR A 17 43.73 1.93 -2.74
N GLN A 18 43.65 1.06 -1.74
CA GLN A 18 44.80 0.75 -0.88
C GLN A 18 45.85 -0.15 -1.53
N ASN A 19 45.49 -0.88 -2.60
CA ASN A 19 46.35 -1.89 -3.23
C ASN A 19 46.61 -1.63 -4.73
N GLU A 20 46.59 -0.36 -5.17
CA GLU A 20 46.75 0.04 -6.58
C GLU A 20 47.99 -0.54 -7.27
N ILE A 21 49.06 -0.79 -6.53
CA ILE A 21 50.34 -1.31 -7.04
C ILE A 21 50.37 -2.84 -7.05
N THR A 22 49.58 -3.52 -6.21
CA THR A 22 49.66 -4.98 -5.99
C THR A 22 48.31 -5.66 -6.11
N LEU A 23 47.86 -5.84 -7.37
CA LEU A 23 46.58 -6.46 -7.71
C LEU A 23 46.36 -7.85 -7.07
N ALA A 24 47.42 -8.61 -6.83
CA ALA A 24 47.33 -9.92 -6.18
C ALA A 24 46.76 -9.80 -4.75
N VAL A 25 47.21 -8.82 -3.96
CA VAL A 25 46.73 -8.61 -2.58
C VAL A 25 45.27 -8.17 -2.58
N ALA A 26 44.88 -7.29 -3.52
CA ALA A 26 43.49 -6.90 -3.70
C ALA A 26 42.59 -8.11 -4.04
N SER A 27 43.05 -8.96 -4.96
CA SER A 27 42.36 -10.19 -5.36
C SER A 27 42.17 -11.14 -4.18
N ASP A 28 43.21 -11.35 -3.36
CA ASP A 28 43.14 -12.21 -2.18
C ASP A 28 42.14 -11.67 -1.15
N GLN A 29 42.14 -10.35 -0.92
CA GLN A 29 41.21 -9.72 0.02
C GLN A 29 39.75 -9.77 -0.45
N ILE A 30 39.50 -9.58 -1.75
CA ILE A 30 38.17 -9.73 -2.36
C ILE A 30 37.71 -11.19 -2.30
N THR A 31 38.63 -12.14 -2.52
CA THR A 31 38.36 -13.57 -2.36
C THR A 31 37.95 -13.89 -0.94
N GLN A 32 38.65 -13.35 0.07
CA GLN A 32 38.27 -13.52 1.46
C GLN A 32 36.88 -12.95 1.77
N ILE A 33 36.52 -11.79 1.24
CA ILE A 33 35.16 -11.24 1.37
C ILE A 33 34.12 -12.20 0.76
N THR A 34 34.42 -12.79 -0.39
CA THR A 34 33.54 -13.76 -1.06
C THR A 34 33.36 -15.00 -0.19
N THR A 35 34.44 -15.53 0.39
CA THR A 35 34.39 -16.65 1.33
C THR A 35 33.58 -16.31 2.58
N ASP A 36 33.77 -15.12 3.17
CA ASP A 36 32.99 -14.66 4.33
C ASP A 36 31.49 -14.56 4.03
N LEU A 37 31.12 -14.32 2.76
CA LEU A 37 29.72 -14.22 2.29
C LEU A 37 29.09 -15.58 1.95
N GLN A 38 29.89 -16.61 1.67
CA GLN A 38 29.39 -17.93 1.30
C GLN A 38 28.58 -18.56 2.43
N ASP A 39 29.04 -18.46 3.68
CA ASP A 39 28.35 -19.07 4.82
C ASP A 39 26.96 -18.46 5.05
N PRO A 40 26.77 -17.13 5.21
CA PRO A 40 25.44 -16.51 5.28
C PRO A 40 24.54 -16.85 4.09
N TYR A 41 25.08 -16.85 2.87
CA TYR A 41 24.32 -17.21 1.67
C TYR A 41 23.82 -18.66 1.75
N ASN A 42 24.69 -19.59 2.12
CA ASN A 42 24.34 -20.99 2.27
C ASN A 42 23.28 -21.18 3.37
N TYR A 43 23.39 -20.47 4.50
CA TYR A 43 22.37 -20.51 5.55
C TYR A 43 21.00 -19.99 5.05
N LEU A 44 20.97 -18.84 4.36
CA LEU A 44 19.73 -18.31 3.80
C LEU A 44 19.12 -19.26 2.78
N LYS A 45 19.96 -19.86 1.90
CA LYS A 45 19.52 -20.87 0.94
C LYS A 45 18.92 -22.09 1.64
N THR A 46 19.54 -22.59 2.70
CA THR A 46 19.00 -23.70 3.50
C THR A 46 17.67 -23.34 4.15
N VAL A 47 17.50 -22.11 4.65
CA VAL A 47 16.22 -21.64 5.20
C VAL A 47 15.12 -21.61 4.13
N VAL A 48 15.41 -21.11 2.93
CA VAL A 48 14.45 -21.11 1.81
C VAL A 48 14.04 -22.54 1.44
N VAL A 49 15.00 -23.45 1.28
CA VAL A 49 14.71 -24.86 0.99
C VAL A 49 13.92 -25.52 2.12
N ALA A 50 14.18 -25.15 3.37
CA ALA A 50 13.40 -25.63 4.51
C ALA A 50 11.94 -25.14 4.47
N PHE A 51 11.70 -23.88 4.07
CA PHE A 51 10.34 -23.37 3.84
C PHE A 51 9.63 -24.14 2.72
N GLU A 52 10.29 -24.35 1.57
CA GLU A 52 9.75 -25.16 0.47
C GLU A 52 9.44 -26.60 0.93
N THR A 53 10.33 -27.22 1.70
CA THR A 53 10.14 -28.58 2.24
C THR A 53 8.97 -28.67 3.22
N LEU A 54 8.72 -27.59 3.97
CA LEU A 54 7.57 -27.47 4.88
C LEU A 54 6.30 -27.01 4.15
N ASN A 55 6.34 -26.89 2.82
CA ASN A 55 5.25 -26.40 1.99
C ASN A 55 4.76 -25.00 2.43
N ILE A 56 5.71 -24.17 2.88
CA ILE A 56 5.52 -22.76 3.17
C ILE A 56 5.85 -22.01 1.89
N ASP A 57 4.83 -21.88 1.04
CA ASP A 57 4.93 -21.14 -0.22
C ASP A 57 4.71 -19.64 0.00
N LYS A 58 5.10 -18.85 -1.01
CA LYS A 58 4.73 -17.44 -1.07
C LYS A 58 3.24 -17.34 -1.37
N ASP A 59 2.52 -16.51 -0.61
CA ASP A 59 1.13 -16.16 -0.93
C ASP A 59 1.14 -15.15 -2.09
N GLU A 60 1.01 -15.65 -3.32
CA GLU A 60 0.94 -14.87 -4.55
C GLU A 60 -0.38 -15.14 -5.25
N PRO A 61 -1.08 -14.11 -5.78
CA PRO A 61 -2.30 -14.32 -6.57
C PRO A 61 -2.08 -15.26 -7.74
N ALA A 62 -3.03 -16.17 -7.96
CA ALA A 62 -2.96 -17.06 -9.10
C ALA A 62 -3.06 -16.25 -10.39
N PRO A 63 -2.62 -16.81 -11.53
CA PRO A 63 -2.67 -16.08 -12.79
C PRO A 63 -4.08 -15.58 -13.13
N GLY A 64 -4.21 -14.27 -13.37
CA GLY A 64 -5.49 -13.59 -13.60
C GLY A 64 -6.30 -13.22 -12.35
N GLU A 65 -5.88 -13.63 -11.14
CA GLU A 65 -6.48 -13.17 -9.90
C GLU A 65 -5.95 -11.79 -9.51
N VAL A 66 -6.80 -11.00 -8.88
CA VAL A 66 -6.44 -9.69 -8.33
C VAL A 66 -6.79 -9.65 -6.86
N GLU A 67 -5.86 -9.13 -6.08
CA GLU A 67 -5.95 -9.04 -4.64
C GLU A 67 -5.75 -7.60 -4.20
N ALA A 68 -6.59 -7.14 -3.28
CA ALA A 68 -6.30 -5.96 -2.49
C ALA A 68 -5.89 -6.38 -1.09
N SER A 69 -4.84 -5.77 -0.56
CA SER A 69 -4.44 -5.95 0.82
C SER A 69 -4.54 -4.65 1.61
N VAL A 70 -4.91 -4.78 2.88
CA VAL A 70 -4.92 -3.67 3.82
C VAL A 70 -4.11 -4.07 5.04
N MET A 71 -3.04 -3.33 5.35
CA MET A 71 -2.30 -3.45 6.59
C MET A 71 -2.89 -2.49 7.63
N LEU A 72 -3.26 -3.04 8.78
CA LEU A 72 -3.87 -2.34 9.90
C LEU A 72 -2.83 -2.16 11.02
N PRO A 73 -2.48 -0.92 11.37
CA PRO A 73 -1.56 -0.65 12.46
C PRO A 73 -2.11 -1.17 13.79
N ARG A 74 -1.28 -1.88 14.56
CA ARG A 74 -1.67 -2.40 15.88
C ARG A 74 -2.13 -1.30 16.85
N SER A 75 -1.56 -0.10 16.73
CA SER A 75 -1.97 1.09 17.49
C SER A 75 -3.42 1.50 17.22
N SER A 76 -3.93 1.27 16.00
CA SER A 76 -5.30 1.60 15.61
C SER A 76 -6.33 0.58 16.12
N ILE A 77 -5.92 -0.69 16.26
CA ILE A 77 -6.81 -1.79 16.69
C ILE A 77 -6.73 -2.04 18.21
N ASN A 78 -5.66 -1.60 18.88
CA ASN A 78 -5.38 -1.88 20.30
C ASN A 78 -5.35 -3.39 20.62
N ASN A 79 -4.96 -4.23 19.65
CA ASN A 79 -4.94 -5.70 19.75
C ASN A 79 -6.26 -6.32 20.28
N SER A 80 -7.40 -5.67 20.04
CA SER A 80 -8.73 -6.13 20.47
C SER A 80 -9.49 -6.78 19.33
N LEU A 81 -10.03 -7.99 19.55
CA LEU A 81 -10.88 -8.68 18.58
C LEU A 81 -12.12 -7.86 18.20
N ARG A 82 -12.69 -7.12 19.16
CA ARG A 82 -13.84 -6.24 18.92
C ARG A 82 -13.49 -5.12 17.94
N SER A 83 -12.34 -4.49 18.14
CA SER A 83 -11.87 -3.41 17.27
C SER A 83 -11.53 -3.95 15.88
N LEU A 84 -10.89 -5.12 15.81
CA LEU A 84 -10.57 -5.79 14.55
C LEU A 84 -11.84 -6.09 13.74
N GLY A 85 -12.86 -6.69 14.39
CA GLY A 85 -14.13 -6.97 13.74
C GLY A 85 -14.95 -5.73 13.37
N ALA A 86 -14.71 -4.59 14.02
CA ALA A 86 -15.27 -3.31 13.58
C ALA A 86 -14.59 -2.81 12.30
N GLU A 87 -13.25 -2.87 12.25
CA GLU A 87 -12.50 -2.48 11.06
C GLU A 87 -12.81 -3.37 9.85
N PHE A 88 -13.00 -4.68 10.03
CA PHE A 88 -13.40 -5.56 8.93
C PHE A 88 -14.76 -5.19 8.32
N ARG A 89 -15.74 -4.79 9.13
CA ARG A 89 -17.05 -4.34 8.61
C ARG A 89 -16.95 -3.05 7.81
N GLU A 90 -16.09 -2.14 8.26
CA GLU A 90 -15.85 -0.90 7.54
C GLU A 90 -15.09 -1.14 6.22
N LEU A 91 -14.09 -2.02 6.24
CA LEU A 91 -13.38 -2.44 5.02
C LEU A 91 -14.35 -3.11 4.04
N GLU A 92 -15.14 -4.08 4.49
CA GLU A 92 -16.17 -4.75 3.67
C GLU A 92 -17.08 -3.72 2.98
N GLN A 93 -17.55 -2.70 3.71
CA GLN A 93 -18.38 -1.64 3.14
C GLN A 93 -17.63 -0.82 2.08
N ILE A 94 -16.35 -0.47 2.30
CA ILE A 94 -15.51 0.24 1.33
C ILE A 94 -15.34 -0.59 0.05
N PHE A 95 -14.94 -1.87 0.18
CA PHE A 95 -14.74 -2.75 -0.95
C PHE A 95 -16.04 -3.03 -1.71
N ALA A 96 -17.16 -3.16 -1.00
CA ALA A 96 -18.46 -3.37 -1.61
C ALA A 96 -18.91 -2.15 -2.45
N ASP A 97 -18.68 -0.92 -1.97
CA ASP A 97 -19.02 0.30 -2.73
C ASP A 97 -18.14 0.46 -3.98
N VAL A 98 -16.84 0.18 -3.84
CA VAL A 98 -15.89 0.18 -4.96
C VAL A 98 -16.27 -0.87 -5.99
N THR A 99 -16.57 -2.09 -5.56
CA THR A 99 -16.93 -3.19 -6.45
C THR A 99 -18.24 -2.91 -7.18
N GLU A 100 -19.22 -2.35 -6.48
CA GLU A 100 -20.49 -1.97 -7.10
C GLU A 100 -20.33 -0.87 -8.12
N LEU A 101 -19.52 0.14 -7.85
CA LEU A 101 -19.28 1.21 -8.82
C LEU A 101 -18.56 0.70 -10.07
N ALA A 102 -17.56 -0.17 -9.88
CA ALA A 102 -16.76 -0.71 -10.98
C ALA A 102 -17.51 -1.74 -11.83
N THR A 103 -18.30 -2.61 -11.20
CA THR A 103 -18.91 -3.78 -11.89
C THR A 103 -20.42 -3.66 -12.11
N GLY A 104 -21.09 -2.71 -11.44
CA GLY A 104 -22.55 -2.61 -11.40
C GLY A 104 -23.22 -3.69 -10.54
N SER A 105 -22.44 -4.50 -9.83
CA SER A 105 -22.92 -5.58 -8.97
C SER A 105 -22.21 -5.54 -7.63
N ARG A 106 -22.85 -6.06 -6.58
CA ARG A 106 -22.32 -6.02 -5.21
C ARG A 106 -22.08 -7.45 -4.67
N PRO A 107 -21.13 -8.21 -5.25
CA PRO A 107 -20.78 -9.51 -4.70
C PRO A 107 -20.18 -9.38 -3.31
N SER A 108 -20.27 -10.43 -2.50
CA SER A 108 -19.57 -10.49 -1.22
C SER A 108 -18.06 -10.55 -1.45
N THR A 109 -17.28 -9.76 -0.72
CA THR A 109 -15.81 -9.82 -0.76
C THR A 109 -15.31 -11.04 0.01
N SER A 110 -14.50 -11.88 -0.65
CA SER A 110 -13.89 -13.05 -0.02
C SER A 110 -12.57 -12.68 0.65
N VAL A 111 -12.37 -13.15 1.88
CA VAL A 111 -11.07 -13.08 2.56
C VAL A 111 -10.24 -14.27 2.11
N ARG A 112 -9.10 -13.99 1.48
CA ARG A 112 -8.15 -15.01 1.05
C ARG A 112 -7.23 -15.43 2.17
N SER A 113 -6.57 -14.46 2.81
CA SER A 113 -5.63 -14.72 3.89
C SER A 113 -5.59 -13.57 4.89
N ILE A 114 -5.11 -13.87 6.10
CA ILE A 114 -4.89 -12.90 7.18
C ILE A 114 -3.47 -13.12 7.73
N ALA A 115 -2.65 -12.08 7.68
CA ALA A 115 -1.36 -12.06 8.37
C ALA A 115 -1.53 -11.50 9.78
N SER A 116 -0.86 -12.12 10.75
CA SER A 116 -0.98 -11.73 12.17
C SER A 116 0.23 -10.97 12.71
N SER A 117 1.39 -11.05 12.05
CA SER A 117 2.60 -10.32 12.46
C SER A 117 2.38 -8.81 12.37
N ASP A 118 2.00 -8.37 11.17
CA ASP A 118 1.39 -7.09 10.87
C ASP A 118 -0.05 -7.42 10.48
N PHE A 119 -1.05 -6.89 11.18
CA PHE A 119 -2.45 -7.26 10.93
C PHE A 119 -2.82 -6.87 9.50
N SER A 120 -2.69 -7.79 8.55
CA SER A 120 -2.99 -7.55 7.15
C SER A 120 -4.10 -8.49 6.72
N VAL A 121 -5.06 -7.94 5.98
CA VAL A 121 -6.12 -8.72 5.34
C VAL A 121 -5.94 -8.66 3.84
N TYR A 122 -6.04 -9.82 3.19
CA TYR A 122 -5.92 -9.98 1.75
C TYR A 122 -7.27 -10.41 1.20
N LEU A 123 -7.80 -9.63 0.25
CA LEU A 123 -9.16 -9.72 -0.24
C LEU A 123 -9.15 -9.96 -1.74
N GLU A 124 -9.95 -10.92 -2.20
CA GLU A 124 -10.16 -11.16 -3.62
C GLU A 124 -11.03 -10.04 -4.20
N LEU A 125 -10.60 -9.47 -5.34
CA LEU A 125 -11.34 -8.44 -6.05
C LEU A 125 -11.40 -8.73 -7.55
N ALA A 126 -12.47 -8.25 -8.19
CA ALA A 126 -12.53 -8.16 -9.63
C ALA A 126 -11.45 -7.16 -10.14
N PRO A 127 -10.81 -7.41 -11.30
CA PRO A 127 -9.80 -6.51 -11.86
C PRO A 127 -10.25 -5.06 -11.97
N GLU A 128 -11.50 -4.82 -12.39
CA GLU A 128 -12.08 -3.48 -12.52
C GLU A 128 -12.21 -2.78 -11.16
N ALA A 129 -12.63 -3.52 -10.13
CA ALA A 129 -12.76 -3.01 -8.77
C ALA A 129 -11.39 -2.70 -8.14
N ALA A 130 -10.39 -3.54 -8.40
CA ALA A 130 -9.03 -3.33 -7.93
C ALA A 130 -8.35 -2.14 -8.61
N ALA A 131 -8.53 -1.98 -9.93
CA ALA A 131 -8.06 -0.81 -10.66
C ALA A 131 -8.74 0.47 -10.13
N PHE A 132 -10.06 0.42 -9.90
CA PHE A 132 -10.79 1.53 -9.29
C PHE A 132 -10.23 1.88 -7.90
N LEU A 133 -10.02 0.88 -7.04
CA LEU A 133 -9.48 1.08 -5.70
C LEU A 133 -8.09 1.74 -5.76
N ALA A 134 -7.22 1.27 -6.64
CA ALA A 134 -5.87 1.82 -6.80
C ALA A 134 -5.92 3.31 -7.16
N VAL A 135 -6.74 3.70 -8.14
CA VAL A 135 -6.92 5.10 -8.55
C VAL A 135 -7.54 5.92 -7.42
N ALA A 136 -8.56 5.39 -6.74
CA ALA A 136 -9.22 6.08 -5.63
C ALA A 136 -8.25 6.34 -4.46
N VAL A 137 -7.45 5.34 -4.07
CA VAL A 137 -6.43 5.45 -3.03
C VAL A 137 -5.34 6.45 -3.45
N GLU A 138 -4.86 6.39 -4.70
CA GLU A 138 -3.87 7.34 -5.23
C GLU A 138 -4.37 8.79 -5.10
N ARG A 139 -5.62 9.07 -5.51
CA ARG A 139 -6.23 10.40 -5.40
C ARG A 139 -6.36 10.85 -3.95
N VAL A 140 -6.78 9.97 -3.05
CA VAL A 140 -6.84 10.28 -1.61
C VAL A 140 -5.44 10.57 -1.05
N ILE A 141 -4.41 9.83 -1.46
CA ILE A 141 -3.02 10.09 -1.07
C ILE A 141 -2.55 11.45 -1.59
N ALA A 142 -2.88 11.80 -2.84
CA ALA A 142 -2.54 13.09 -3.43
C ALA A 142 -3.21 14.26 -2.67
N LEU A 143 -4.49 14.15 -2.33
CA LEU A 143 -5.19 15.11 -1.47
C LEU A 143 -4.51 15.24 -0.12
N TYR A 144 -4.14 14.11 0.49
CA TYR A 144 -3.52 14.09 1.81
C TYR A 144 -2.13 14.76 1.81
N ARG A 145 -1.32 14.56 0.76
CA ARG A 145 -0.02 15.24 0.61
C ARG A 145 -0.18 16.76 0.64
N ASN A 146 -1.18 17.29 -0.07
CA ASN A 146 -1.47 18.72 -0.05
C ASN A 146 -1.84 19.21 1.36
N LEU A 147 -2.64 18.44 2.10
CA LEU A 147 -3.02 18.80 3.47
C LEU A 147 -1.84 18.71 4.46
N LEU A 148 -0.94 17.74 4.30
CA LEU A 148 0.28 17.65 5.09
C LEU A 148 1.17 18.88 4.92
N GLU A 149 1.24 19.43 3.72
CA GLU A 149 1.96 20.68 3.48
C GLU A 149 1.31 21.85 4.24
N ILE A 150 -0.02 21.98 4.22
CA ILE A 150 -0.73 23.01 4.99
C ILE A 150 -0.50 22.82 6.50
N ARG A 151 -0.57 21.58 7.00
CA ARG A 151 -0.29 21.26 8.41
C ARG A 151 1.15 21.59 8.80
N ARG A 152 2.12 21.35 7.91
CA ARG A 152 3.52 21.74 8.11
C ARG A 152 3.67 23.25 8.24
N ILE A 153 3.07 24.02 7.31
CA ILE A 153 3.09 25.49 7.34
C ILE A 153 2.42 26.01 8.62
N ARG A 154 1.30 25.42 9.04
CA ARG A 154 0.61 25.74 10.31
C ARG A 154 1.50 25.48 11.52
N SER A 155 2.24 24.37 11.53
CA SER A 155 3.22 24.04 12.57
C SER A 155 4.36 25.04 12.63
N GLU A 156 4.92 25.43 11.47
CA GLU A 156 5.98 26.44 11.37
C GLU A 156 5.52 27.82 11.85
N ALA A 157 4.30 28.22 11.49
CA ALA A 157 3.71 29.47 11.96
C ALA A 157 3.50 29.47 13.48
N SER A 158 3.04 28.36 14.05
CA SER A 158 2.94 28.21 15.51
C SER A 158 4.32 28.29 16.19
N ALA A 159 5.34 27.62 15.63
CA ALA A 159 6.71 27.69 16.14
C ALA A 159 7.33 29.10 16.04
N ALA A 160 6.86 29.92 15.09
CA ALA A 160 7.23 31.33 14.96
C ALA A 160 6.49 32.27 15.94
N GLY A 161 5.61 31.74 16.80
CA GLY A 161 4.94 32.48 17.86
C GLY A 161 3.52 32.97 17.54
N LEU A 162 2.91 32.50 16.44
CA LEU A 162 1.49 32.77 16.20
C LEU A 162 0.63 32.00 17.21
N SER A 163 -0.39 32.68 17.74
CA SER A 163 -1.35 32.07 18.67
C SER A 163 -2.32 31.13 17.94
N ASP A 164 -2.86 30.14 18.66
CA ASP A 164 -3.87 29.21 18.12
C ASP A 164 -5.12 29.94 17.61
N ASP A 165 -5.47 31.08 18.21
CA ASP A 165 -6.58 31.93 17.76
C ASP A 165 -6.36 32.49 16.36
N GLN A 166 -5.11 32.85 16.03
CA GLN A 166 -4.74 33.32 14.69
C GLN A 166 -4.67 32.16 13.67
N LEU A 167 -4.37 30.95 14.13
CA LEU A 167 -4.24 29.76 13.29
C LEU A 167 -5.56 29.01 13.06
N ARG A 168 -6.61 29.32 13.83
CA ARG A 168 -7.93 28.65 13.74
C ARG A 168 -8.53 28.65 12.34
N GLY A 169 -8.31 29.72 11.57
CA GLY A 169 -8.77 29.82 10.18
C GLY A 169 -8.10 28.78 9.27
N VAL A 170 -6.83 28.45 9.53
CA VAL A 170 -6.07 27.43 8.79
C VAL A 170 -6.62 26.04 9.12
N ASP A 171 -6.87 25.74 10.39
CA ASP A 171 -7.42 24.45 10.82
C ASP A 171 -8.81 24.20 10.18
N LYS A 172 -9.66 25.24 10.12
CA LYS A 172 -10.94 25.18 9.42
C LYS A 172 -10.78 24.94 7.92
N HIS A 173 -9.85 25.65 7.27
CA HIS A 173 -9.58 25.49 5.85
C HIS A 173 -9.07 24.08 5.50
N ILE A 174 -8.22 23.48 6.35
CA ILE A 174 -7.74 22.10 6.20
C ILE A 174 -8.92 21.11 6.19
N ALA A 175 -9.85 21.25 7.14
CA ALA A 175 -11.01 20.37 7.24
C ALA A 175 -11.93 20.51 6.01
N GLU A 176 -12.27 21.75 5.64
CA GLU A 176 -13.11 22.01 4.46
C GLU A 176 -12.47 21.53 3.17
N ARG A 177 -11.14 21.68 3.02
CA ARG A 177 -10.44 21.25 1.81
C ARG A 177 -10.40 19.73 1.68
N MET A 178 -10.33 18.99 2.78
CA MET A 178 -10.44 17.52 2.75
C MET A 178 -11.83 17.09 2.26
N ASP A 179 -12.89 17.61 2.87
CA ASP A 179 -14.27 17.25 2.51
C ASP A 179 -14.57 17.59 1.04
N GLN A 180 -14.15 18.77 0.59
CA GLN A 180 -14.30 19.19 -0.81
C GLN A 180 -13.47 18.32 -1.75
N GLY A 181 -12.22 18.00 -1.39
CA GLY A 181 -11.36 17.15 -2.22
C GLY A 181 -11.91 15.73 -2.38
N VAL A 182 -12.51 15.17 -1.32
CA VAL A 182 -13.20 13.88 -1.39
C VAL A 182 -14.41 13.97 -2.33
N ASP A 183 -15.20 15.03 -2.26
CA ASP A 183 -16.33 15.25 -3.17
C ASP A 183 -15.89 15.33 -4.64
N GLU A 184 -14.86 16.13 -4.91
CA GLU A 184 -14.23 16.26 -6.23
C GLU A 184 -13.76 14.89 -6.74
N THR A 185 -13.09 14.12 -5.88
CA THR A 185 -12.60 12.77 -6.22
C THR A 185 -13.74 11.82 -6.54
N VAL A 186 -14.83 11.84 -5.76
CA VAL A 186 -16.03 11.03 -6.03
C VAL A 186 -16.61 11.40 -7.39
N ASP A 187 -16.75 12.70 -7.69
CA ASP A 187 -17.29 13.17 -8.97
C ASP A 187 -16.46 12.70 -10.16
N GLU A 188 -15.13 12.86 -10.07
CA GLU A 188 -14.22 12.41 -11.12
C GLU A 188 -14.27 10.89 -11.32
N LEU A 189 -14.28 10.11 -10.23
CA LEU A 189 -14.38 8.65 -10.31
C LEU A 189 -15.70 8.20 -10.95
N PHE A 190 -16.80 8.90 -10.69
CA PHE A 190 -18.08 8.61 -11.33
C PHE A 190 -18.08 8.96 -12.82
N ILE A 191 -17.36 9.99 -13.24
CA ILE A 191 -17.24 10.37 -14.65
C ILE A 191 -16.41 9.33 -15.41
N GLU A 192 -15.32 8.87 -14.82
CA GLU A 192 -14.36 7.98 -15.48
C GLU A 192 -14.79 6.50 -15.47
N MET A 193 -15.41 6.04 -14.38
CA MET A 193 -15.52 4.61 -14.09
C MET A 193 -16.95 4.11 -13.86
N ALA A 194 -17.97 4.99 -13.73
CA ALA A 194 -19.36 4.58 -13.48
C ALA A 194 -20.09 4.09 -14.75
N ILE A 195 -19.43 3.24 -15.53
CA ILE A 195 -19.95 2.69 -16.79
C ILE A 195 -21.12 1.72 -16.53
N ALA A 196 -21.10 1.04 -15.38
CA ALA A 196 -22.01 -0.07 -15.10
C ALA A 196 -23.32 0.31 -14.37
N VAL A 197 -23.40 1.50 -13.74
CA VAL A 197 -24.60 1.91 -12.96
C VAL A 197 -25.44 2.88 -13.78
N SER A 198 -26.56 2.39 -14.32
CA SER A 198 -27.45 3.14 -15.21
C SER A 198 -28.63 3.83 -14.53
N ASP A 199 -29.02 3.40 -13.32
CA ASP A 199 -30.14 3.99 -12.57
C ASP A 199 -29.71 5.23 -11.78
N ASP A 200 -30.32 6.38 -12.07
CA ASP A 200 -29.99 7.67 -11.44
C ASP A 200 -30.22 7.67 -9.92
N SER A 201 -31.25 6.95 -9.44
CA SER A 201 -31.49 6.82 -7.99
C SER A 201 -30.33 6.08 -7.34
N ARG A 202 -29.94 4.93 -7.90
CA ARG A 202 -28.82 4.15 -7.39
C ARG A 202 -27.49 4.89 -7.47
N ARG A 203 -27.25 5.65 -8.55
CA ARG A 203 -26.04 6.49 -8.70
C ARG A 203 -25.91 7.48 -7.56
N ASN A 204 -27.00 8.16 -7.17
CA ASN A 204 -26.97 9.12 -6.06
C ASN A 204 -26.69 8.45 -4.71
N GLU A 205 -27.32 7.30 -4.44
CA GLU A 205 -27.04 6.53 -3.21
C GLU A 205 -25.58 6.08 -3.15
N LEU A 206 -25.07 5.55 -4.25
CA LEU A 206 -23.69 5.06 -4.35
C LEU A 206 -22.69 6.21 -4.23
N LYS A 207 -23.01 7.40 -4.74
CA LYS A 207 -22.19 8.60 -4.57
C LYS A 207 -22.04 8.98 -3.10
N VAL A 208 -23.14 8.96 -2.35
CA VAL A 208 -23.14 9.23 -0.90
C VAL A 208 -22.35 8.15 -0.14
N SER A 209 -22.55 6.88 -0.50
CA SER A 209 -21.83 5.77 0.12
C SER A 209 -20.33 5.83 -0.16
N LEU A 210 -19.96 6.09 -1.42
CA LEU A 210 -18.57 6.21 -1.84
C LEU A 210 -17.88 7.39 -1.16
N ARG A 211 -18.54 8.55 -1.01
CA ARG A 211 -18.01 9.68 -0.23
C ARG A 211 -17.63 9.24 1.18
N ARG A 212 -18.51 8.48 1.85
CA ARG A 212 -18.23 7.94 3.19
C ARG A 212 -17.05 6.97 3.16
N SER A 213 -17.02 6.07 2.18
CA SER A 213 -15.96 5.08 2.00
C SER A 213 -14.59 5.73 1.76
N LEU A 214 -14.49 6.73 0.87
CA LEU A 214 -13.24 7.47 0.62
C LEU A 214 -12.81 8.33 1.80
N SER A 215 -13.76 8.95 2.52
CA SER A 215 -13.45 9.63 3.78
C SER A 215 -12.89 8.64 4.81
N GLY A 216 -13.44 7.42 4.85
CA GLY A 216 -12.96 6.33 5.68
C GLY A 216 -11.56 5.84 5.28
N VAL A 217 -11.24 5.80 3.99
CA VAL A 217 -9.89 5.49 3.48
C VAL A 217 -8.91 6.60 3.89
N ALA A 218 -9.27 7.87 3.69
CA ALA A 218 -8.44 9.01 4.09
C ALA A 218 -8.11 8.98 5.59
N ALA A 219 -9.10 8.75 6.45
CA ALA A 219 -8.92 8.63 7.89
C ALA A 219 -8.08 7.40 8.31
N ARG A 220 -8.03 6.35 7.47
CA ARG A 220 -7.16 5.18 7.70
C ARG A 220 -5.73 5.47 7.29
N ILE A 221 -5.51 6.13 6.16
CA ILE A 221 -4.19 6.57 5.72
C ILE A 221 -3.54 7.50 6.76
N ASP A 222 -4.31 8.46 7.30
CA ASP A 222 -3.84 9.35 8.39
C ASP A 222 -3.43 8.56 9.65
N ARG A 223 -4.09 7.44 9.93
CA ARG A 223 -3.76 6.50 11.03
C ARG A 223 -2.66 5.48 10.69
N GLY A 224 -2.04 5.56 9.51
CA GLY A 224 -0.92 4.72 9.09
C GLY A 224 -1.30 3.39 8.43
N TYR A 225 -2.56 3.23 8.00
CA TYR A 225 -2.96 2.06 7.23
C TYR A 225 -2.26 2.08 5.86
N GLN A 226 -1.96 0.89 5.33
CA GLN A 226 -1.43 0.73 3.98
C GLN A 226 -2.43 -0.04 3.15
N PHE A 227 -2.68 0.44 1.95
CA PHE A 227 -3.49 -0.23 0.94
C PHE A 227 -2.54 -0.64 -0.19
N ASP A 228 -2.65 -1.88 -0.65
CA ASP A 228 -1.87 -2.39 -1.77
C ASP A 228 -2.78 -3.20 -2.69
N VAL A 229 -2.44 -3.21 -3.98
CA VAL A 229 -3.17 -3.97 -5.00
C VAL A 229 -2.15 -4.79 -5.77
N ARG A 230 -2.35 -6.11 -5.77
CA ARG A 230 -1.48 -7.08 -6.44
C ARG A 230 -2.26 -7.82 -7.51
N VAL A 231 -1.62 -8.01 -8.65
CA VAL A 231 -2.18 -8.75 -9.78
C VAL A 231 -1.30 -9.98 -9.98
N GLY A 232 -1.94 -11.15 -10.08
CA GLY A 232 -1.26 -12.38 -10.46
C GLY A 232 -0.70 -12.29 -11.87
N GLU A 233 0.14 -13.25 -12.26
CA GLU A 233 0.72 -13.27 -13.60
C GLU A 233 -0.38 -13.19 -14.67
N ILE A 234 -0.23 -12.27 -15.63
CA ILE A 234 -1.15 -12.21 -16.76
C ILE A 234 -0.68 -13.30 -17.72
N LEU A 235 -1.47 -14.37 -17.85
CA LEU A 235 -1.23 -15.36 -18.91
C LEU A 235 -1.40 -14.63 -20.24
N GLU A 236 -0.30 -14.37 -20.95
CA GLU A 236 -0.38 -13.93 -22.34
C GLU A 236 -1.21 -14.98 -23.09
N ASP A 237 -2.28 -14.52 -23.75
CA ASP A 237 -3.17 -15.36 -24.55
C ASP A 237 -2.26 -16.07 -25.56
N VAL A 238 -1.91 -17.34 -25.31
CA VAL A 238 -1.02 -18.12 -26.15
C VAL A 238 -1.59 -18.03 -27.54
N ASP A 239 -0.87 -17.29 -28.37
CA ASP A 239 -1.16 -16.92 -29.74
C ASP A 239 -2.17 -17.89 -30.34
N LYS A 240 -3.42 -17.44 -30.47
CA LYS A 240 -4.49 -18.20 -31.14
C LYS A 240 -4.09 -18.32 -32.60
N GLY A 241 -3.18 -19.26 -32.88
CA GLY A 241 -2.78 -19.67 -34.20
C GLY A 241 -4.03 -20.03 -34.98
N ARG A 242 -4.46 -19.09 -35.82
CA ARG A 242 -5.47 -19.24 -36.86
C ARG A 242 -4.90 -18.67 -38.13
#